data_AF-A0A662IWS4-F1
#
_entry.id   AF-A0A662IWS4-F1
#
_cell.length_a   1.000
_cell.length_b   1.000
_cell.length_c   1.000
_cell.angle_alpha   90.00
_cell.angle_beta   90.00
_cell.angle_gamma   90.00
#
_symmetry.space_group_name_H-M   'P 1'
#
loop_
_entity.id
_entity.type
_entity.pdbx_description
1 polymer ?
#
loop_
_entity_poly.entity_id
_entity_poly.type
_entity_poly.pdbx_seq_one_letter_code
_entity_poly.pdbx_strand_id
1 'polypeptide(L)'
;MSEKVEIPETVPPWYERGTGWLTMGEQLDVNVRKFSNKLAVKDWRGKAFNYKDFNERVNRLANALLKLGLQKGDRISTMMLNCEEYAEVYCA
;
A
#
# COMPACT_ATOMS: atom_id res chain seq x y z
N MET A 1 -16.47 -27.79 8.56
CA MET A 1 -17.45 -27.14 9.45
C MET A 1 -17.00 -25.69 9.60
N SER A 2 -17.53 -24.79 8.76
CA SER A 2 -17.12 -23.39 8.73
C SER A 2 -17.77 -22.69 9.91
N GLU A 3 -16.96 -22.27 10.89
CA GLU A 3 -17.40 -21.46 12.01
C GLU A 3 -17.90 -20.12 11.44
N LYS A 4 -19.17 -19.78 11.71
CA LYS A 4 -19.73 -18.48 11.31
C LYS A 4 -19.05 -17.43 12.17
N VAL A 5 -18.21 -16.60 11.57
CA VAL A 5 -17.68 -15.40 12.22
C VAL A 5 -18.86 -14.44 12.41
N GLU A 6 -19.35 -14.31 13.64
CA GLU A 6 -20.35 -13.32 14.02
C GLU A 6 -19.70 -11.93 14.00
N ILE A 7 -20.17 -11.06 13.11
CA ILE A 7 -19.69 -9.69 12.99
C ILE A 7 -20.44 -8.87 14.06
N PRO A 8 -19.74 -8.23 15.01
CA PRO A 8 -20.40 -7.46 16.07
C PRO A 8 -21.22 -6.30 15.49
N GLU A 9 -22.43 -6.09 16.04
CA GLU A 9 -23.36 -5.02 15.61
C GLU A 9 -22.82 -3.60 15.87
N THR A 10 -21.89 -3.45 16.80
CA THR A 10 -21.28 -2.18 17.15
C THR A 10 -19.77 -2.22 16.88
N VAL A 11 -19.28 -1.16 16.23
CA VAL A 11 -17.85 -0.99 16.01
C VAL A 11 -17.16 -0.92 17.38
N PRO A 12 -16.12 -1.72 17.63
CA PRO A 12 -15.48 -1.70 18.92
C PRO A 12 -14.91 -0.31 19.28
N PRO A 13 -14.87 0.09 20.56
CA PRO A 13 -14.42 1.43 20.96
C PRO A 13 -12.95 1.77 20.58
N TRP A 14 -12.12 0.77 20.27
CA TRP A 14 -10.77 0.97 19.73
C TRP A 14 -10.75 1.27 18.23
N TYR A 15 -11.87 1.08 17.53
CA TYR A 15 -12.07 1.44 16.12
C TYR A 15 -12.48 2.91 15.97
N GLU A 16 -13.27 3.44 16.91
CA GLU A 16 -13.72 4.84 16.93
C GLU A 16 -12.69 5.82 17.51
N ARG A 17 -11.73 5.31 18.30
CA ARG A 17 -10.53 6.06 18.65
C ARG A 17 -9.71 6.24 17.39
N GLY A 18 -9.96 7.32 16.65
CA GLY A 18 -9.15 7.76 15.53
C GLY A 18 -7.71 8.00 15.99
N THR A 19 -6.90 6.95 16.01
CA THR A 19 -5.55 6.97 16.56
C THR A 19 -4.57 6.36 15.57
N GLY A 20 -3.73 7.20 14.96
CA GLY A 20 -2.38 6.82 14.56
C GLY A 20 -2.23 5.72 13.51
N TRP A 21 -3.21 5.54 12.63
CA TRP A 21 -3.04 4.62 11.50
C TRP A 21 -2.14 5.27 10.46
N LEU A 22 -1.00 4.63 10.20
CA LEU A 22 -0.09 5.01 9.14
C LEU A 22 -0.82 4.89 7.79
N THR A 23 -0.64 5.89 6.93
CA THR A 23 -0.97 5.77 5.50
C THR A 23 -0.23 4.59 4.89
N MET A 24 -0.70 4.09 3.74
CA MET A 24 -0.07 2.95 3.10
C MET A 24 1.40 3.23 2.73
N GLY A 25 1.70 4.46 2.29
CA GLY A 25 3.07 4.94 2.07
C GLY A 25 3.92 4.96 3.35
N GLU A 26 3.38 5.44 4.47
CA GLU A 26 4.10 5.43 5.75
C GLU A 26 4.34 4.00 6.28
N GLN A 27 3.39 3.08 6.07
CA GLN A 27 3.59 1.66 6.40
C GLN A 27 4.73 1.06 5.59
N LEU A 28 4.83 1.42 4.31
CA LEU A 28 5.94 1.02 3.45
C LEU A 28 7.26 1.58 3.97
N ASP A 29 7.33 2.86 4.33
CA ASP A 29 8.54 3.48 4.89
C ASP A 29 9.00 2.81 6.20
N VAL A 30 8.06 2.45 7.08
CA VAL A 30 8.37 1.69 8.30
C VAL A 30 8.98 0.33 7.96
N ASN A 31 8.45 -0.35 6.94
CA ASN A 31 8.97 -1.63 6.49
C ASN A 31 10.32 -1.51 5.79
N VAL A 32 10.59 -0.44 5.04
CA VAL A 32 11.91 -0.16 4.46
C VAL A 32 12.96 -0.02 5.55
N ARG A 33 12.64 0.71 6.64
CA ARG A 33 13.55 0.90 7.78
C ARG A 33 13.85 -0.42 8.50
N LYS A 34 12.86 -1.31 8.61
CA LYS A 34 13.00 -2.59 9.34
C LYS A 34 13.58 -3.72 8.49
N PHE A 35 13.24 -3.77 7.21
CA PHE A 35 13.40 -4.94 6.34
C PHE A 35 13.90 -4.58 4.94
N SER A 36 14.69 -3.51 4.81
CA SER A 36 15.20 -2.94 3.54
C SER A 36 15.55 -3.98 2.46
N ASN A 37 16.36 -4.99 2.79
CA ASN A 37 16.85 -6.01 1.84
C ASN A 37 15.96 -7.26 1.73
N LYS A 38 14.85 -7.35 2.48
CA LYS A 38 13.90 -8.46 2.34
C LYS A 38 13.02 -8.26 1.12
N LEU A 39 12.66 -9.37 0.48
CA LEU A 39 11.72 -9.40 -0.62
C LEU A 39 10.36 -8.83 -0.18
N ALA A 40 9.87 -7.81 -0.89
CA ALA A 40 8.59 -7.16 -0.63
C ALA A 40 7.51 -7.63 -1.62
N VAL A 41 7.82 -7.54 -2.91
CA VAL A 41 6.90 -7.89 -4.00
C VAL A 41 7.62 -8.80 -4.98
N LYS A 42 6.92 -9.83 -5.45
CA LYS A 42 7.39 -10.75 -6.49
C LYS A 42 6.25 -11.11 -7.42
N ASP A 43 6.49 -10.90 -8.70
CA ASP A 43 5.57 -11.31 -9.77
C ASP A 43 5.82 -12.78 -10.17
N TRP A 44 4.80 -13.42 -10.74
CA TRP A 44 4.89 -14.79 -11.26
C TRP A 44 5.89 -14.91 -12.41
N ARG A 45 6.16 -13.82 -13.15
CA ARG A 45 7.15 -13.76 -14.24
C ARG A 45 8.60 -13.63 -13.75
N GLY A 46 8.82 -13.62 -12.43
CA GLY A 46 10.14 -13.62 -11.82
C GLY A 46 10.69 -12.23 -11.47
N LYS A 47 9.96 -11.14 -11.77
CA LYS A 47 10.32 -9.82 -11.24
C LYS A 47 10.19 -9.83 -9.71
N ALA A 48 11.18 -9.28 -9.02
CA ALA A 48 11.27 -9.30 -7.57
C ALA A 48 11.92 -8.01 -7.09
N PHE A 49 11.30 -7.37 -6.11
CA PHE A 49 11.80 -6.14 -5.49
C PHE A 49 11.89 -6.34 -3.98
N ASN A 50 13.03 -5.93 -3.41
CA ASN A 50 13.11 -5.78 -1.95
C ASN A 50 12.35 -4.51 -1.53
N TYR A 51 12.17 -4.31 -0.22
CA TYR A 51 11.43 -3.16 0.29
C TYR A 51 12.02 -1.83 -0.15
N LYS A 52 13.35 -1.71 -0.19
CA LYS A 52 14.02 -0.49 -0.63
C LYS A 52 13.70 -0.16 -2.09
N ASP A 53 13.94 -1.11 -2.98
CA ASP A 53 13.74 -0.93 -4.42
C ASP A 53 12.27 -0.66 -4.74
N PHE A 54 11.36 -1.36 -4.05
CA PHE A 54 9.93 -1.12 -4.19
C PHE A 54 9.53 0.28 -3.74
N ASN A 55 10.05 0.77 -2.60
CA ASN A 55 9.78 2.13 -2.12
C ASN A 55 10.32 3.22 -3.06
N GLU A 56 11.49 3.01 -3.66
CA GLU A 56 12.03 3.93 -4.66
C GLU A 56 11.12 4.03 -5.89
N ARG A 57 10.54 2.90 -6.32
CA ARG A 57 9.58 2.85 -7.43
C ARG A 57 8.28 3.58 -7.10
N VAL A 58 7.72 3.30 -5.91
CA VAL A 58 6.52 3.97 -5.38
C VAL A 58 6.72 5.48 -5.33
N ASN A 59 7.81 5.95 -4.72
CA ASN A 59 8.09 7.38 -4.61
C ASN A 59 8.28 8.04 -5.98
N ARG A 60 8.86 7.35 -6.95
CA ARG A 60 8.97 7.87 -8.32
C ARG A 60 7.60 8.02 -8.98
N LEU A 61 6.69 7.07 -8.77
CA LEU A 61 5.31 7.15 -9.25
C LEU A 61 4.54 8.28 -8.56
N ALA A 62 4.61 8.37 -7.24
CA ALA A 62 3.96 9.44 -6.45
C ALA A 62 4.38 10.82 -6.95
N ASN A 63 5.69 11.05 -7.12
CA ASN A 63 6.21 12.31 -7.65
C ASN A 63 5.77 12.59 -9.10
N ALA A 64 5.58 11.56 -9.93
CA ALA A 64 5.04 11.73 -11.27
C ALA A 64 3.56 12.13 -11.24
N LEU A 65 2.75 11.54 -10.36
CA LEU A 65 1.34 11.91 -10.16
C LEU A 65 1.23 13.36 -9.66
N LEU A 66 2.06 13.77 -8.70
CA LEU A 66 2.11 15.16 -8.26
C LEU A 66 2.46 16.13 -9.39
N LYS A 67 3.41 15.75 -10.27
CA LYS A 67 3.76 16.55 -11.46
C LYS A 67 2.66 16.63 -12.51
N LEU A 68 1.74 15.67 -12.55
CA LEU A 68 0.54 15.71 -13.38
C LEU A 68 -0.55 16.62 -12.81
N GLY A 69 -0.33 17.20 -11.62
CA GLY A 69 -1.23 18.16 -10.98
C GLY A 69 -2.21 17.54 -10.00
N LEU A 70 -2.05 16.25 -9.65
CA LEU A 70 -2.91 15.60 -8.68
C LEU A 70 -2.70 16.17 -7.28
N GLN A 71 -3.82 16.29 -6.56
CA GLN A 71 -3.89 16.82 -5.21
C GLN A 71 -4.61 15.84 -4.28
N LYS A 72 -4.41 16.05 -2.98
CA LYS A 72 -5.11 15.27 -1.96
C LYS A 72 -6.63 15.42 -2.13
N GLY A 73 -7.32 14.29 -2.25
CA GLY A 73 -8.77 14.23 -2.47
C GLY A 73 -9.18 14.00 -3.92
N ASP A 74 -8.23 14.10 -4.86
CA ASP A 74 -8.46 13.72 -6.24
C ASP A 74 -8.72 12.21 -6.35
N ARG A 75 -9.56 11.85 -7.33
CA ARG A 75 -9.96 10.46 -7.57
C ARG A 75 -9.23 9.93 -8.79
N ILE A 76 -8.56 8.80 -8.63
CA ILE A 76 -7.85 8.11 -9.69
C ILE A 76 -8.54 6.76 -9.91
N SER A 77 -8.73 6.40 -11.18
CA SER A 77 -9.16 5.05 -11.54
C SER A 77 -8.00 4.34 -12.24
N THR A 78 -7.73 3.10 -11.84
CA THR A 78 -6.71 2.25 -12.46
C THR A 78 -7.33 0.96 -12.95
N MET A 79 -7.09 0.64 -14.22
CA MET A 79 -7.47 -0.65 -14.81
C MET A 79 -6.20 -1.40 -15.17
N MET A 80 -5.82 -2.35 -14.33
CA MET A 80 -4.57 -3.10 -14.43
C MET A 80 -4.84 -4.57 -14.10
N LEU A 81 -4.03 -5.46 -14.66
CA LEU A 81 -4.02 -6.87 -14.23
C LEU A 81 -3.28 -6.99 -12.89
N ASN A 82 -3.33 -8.17 -12.27
CA ASN A 82 -2.52 -8.46 -11.09
C ASN A 82 -1.04 -8.38 -11.47
N CYS A 83 -0.41 -7.27 -11.08
CA CYS A 83 0.99 -6.93 -11.35
C CYS A 83 1.56 -6.11 -10.20
N GLU A 84 2.87 -6.00 -10.12
CA GLU A 84 3.53 -5.20 -9.08
C GLU A 84 3.22 -3.71 -9.20
N GLU A 85 3.00 -3.20 -10.41
CA GLU A 85 2.71 -1.79 -10.64
C GLU A 85 1.37 -1.40 -10.02
N TYR A 86 0.43 -2.34 -9.91
CA TYR A 86 -0.81 -2.13 -9.16
C TYR A 86 -0.56 -1.89 -7.66
N ALA A 87 0.39 -2.62 -7.07
CA ALA A 87 0.80 -2.38 -5.69
C ALA A 87 1.55 -1.04 -5.56
N GLU A 88 2.31 -0.63 -6.58
CA GLU A 88 2.96 0.68 -6.60
C GLU A 88 1.96 1.82 -6.54
N VAL A 89 0.88 1.75 -7.34
CA VAL A 89 -0.20 2.74 -7.35
C VAL A 89 -0.85 2.88 -5.97
N TYR A 90 -1.06 1.77 -5.27
CA TYR A 90 -1.76 1.79 -3.98
C TYR A 90 -0.93 2.42 -2.85
N CYS A 91 0.40 2.42 -2.98
CA CYS A 91 1.31 2.99 -2.00
C CYS A 91 1.81 4.40 -2.36
N ALA A 92 1.57 4.87 -3.59
CA ALA A 92 2.00 6.16 -4.11
C ALA A 92 1.13 7.33 -3.61
#